data_AF-A0A383BX56-F1
#
_entry.id   AF-A0A383BX56-F1
#
_cell.length_a   1.000
_cell.length_b   1.000
_cell.length_c   1.000
_cell.angle_alpha   90.00
_cell.angle_beta   90.00
_cell.angle_gamma   90.00
#
_symmetry.space_group_name_H-M   'P 1'
#
loop_
_entity.id
_entity.type
_entity.pdbx_description
1 polymer ?
#
loop_
_entity_poly.entity_id
_entity_poly.type
_entity_poly.pdbx_seq_one_letter_code
_entity_poly.pdbx_strand_id
1 'polypeptide(L)' 'KAANTMIKKDKRVNGEFYVAPVYNELINEKYNVGFFNIGGVNNGMYGLGTPDDLNYFKGQLISSNF' A
#
# COMPACT_ATOMS: atom_id res chain seq x y z
N LYS A 1 16.82 -0.01 7.37
CA LYS A 1 17.24 1.13 8.24
C LYS A 1 16.04 1.96 8.70
N ALA A 2 15.30 2.62 7.78
CA ALA A 2 14.15 3.47 8.12
C ALA A 2 13.03 2.76 8.92
N ALA A 3 12.67 1.51 8.56
CA ALA A 3 11.68 0.74 9.32
C ALA A 3 12.10 0.53 10.78
N ASN A 4 13.38 0.20 11.02
CA ASN A 4 13.92 0.06 12.37
C ASN A 4 13.90 1.40 13.12
N THR A 5 14.17 2.53 12.45
CA THR A 5 14.06 3.87 13.04
C THR A 5 12.63 4.17 13.47
N MET A 6 11.64 3.90 12.62
CA MET A 6 10.22 4.07 12.92
C MET A 6 9.79 3.22 14.13
N ILE A 7 10.19 1.94 14.18
CA ILE A 7 9.90 1.02 15.29
C ILE A 7 10.54 1.51 16.59
N LYS A 8 11.80 1.95 16.56
CA LYS A 8 12.50 2.50 17.74
C LYS A 8 11.83 3.77 18.29
N LYS A 9 11.20 4.55 17.42
CA LYS A 9 10.42 5.75 17.78
C LYS A 9 8.98 5.43 18.17
N ASP A 10 8.59 4.15 18.18
CA ASP A 10 7.26 3.63 18.47
C ASP A 10 6.12 4.30 17.68
N LYS A 11 6.40 4.65 16.41
CA LYS A 11 5.40 5.28 15.54
C LYS A 11 4.41 4.24 15.01
N ARG A 12 3.26 4.15 15.65
CA ARG A 12 2.18 3.22 15.32
C ARG A 12 0.95 3.95 14.79
N VAL A 13 0.13 3.23 14.03
CA VAL A 13 -1.24 3.62 13.69
C VAL A 13 -2.16 2.57 14.31
N ASN A 14 -3.08 2.99 15.19
CA ASN A 14 -3.97 2.07 15.93
C ASN A 14 -3.23 0.95 16.67
N GLY A 15 -2.04 1.21 17.20
CA GLY A 15 -1.22 0.21 17.92
C GLY A 15 -0.41 -0.72 17.01
N GLU A 16 -0.51 -0.58 15.69
CA GLU A 16 0.17 -1.44 14.71
C GLU A 16 1.26 -0.70 13.94
N PHE A 17 2.22 -1.46 13.41
CA PHE A 17 3.26 -0.93 12.52
C PHE A 17 2.90 -1.21 11.06
N TYR A 18 2.67 -0.14 10.30
CA TYR A 18 2.40 -0.19 8.87
C TYR A 18 3.65 0.14 8.05
N VAL A 19 3.69 -0.31 6.79
CA VAL A 19 4.78 0.01 5.86
C VAL A 19 4.74 1.47 5.40
N ALA A 20 3.57 2.02 5.09
CA ALA A 20 3.45 3.39 4.57
C ALA A 20 4.12 4.47 5.46
N PRO A 21 3.98 4.44 6.80
CA PRO A 21 4.71 5.34 7.70
C PRO A 21 6.25 5.28 7.60
N VAL A 22 6.85 4.19 7.09
CA VAL A 22 8.31 4.09 6.91
C VAL A 22 8.84 5.13 5.94
N TYR A 23 8.05 5.49 4.91
CA TYR A 23 8.43 6.54 3.96
C TYR A 23 8.62 7.90 4.62
N ASN A 24 7.92 8.17 5.74
CA ASN A 24 8.12 9.43 6.48
C ASN A 24 9.53 9.53 7.08
N GLU A 25 10.10 8.43 7.57
CA GLU A 25 11.49 8.43 8.03
C GLU A 25 12.48 8.66 6.89
N LEU A 26 12.22 8.09 5.71
CA LEU A 26 13.04 8.31 4.51
C LEU A 26 12.98 9.78 4.05
N ILE A 27 11.79 10.38 4.00
CA ILE A 27 11.60 11.78 3.63
C ILE A 27 12.30 12.70 4.64
N ASN A 28 12.21 12.40 5.93
CA ASN A 28 12.91 13.15 6.98
C ASN A 28 14.44 13.07 6.84
N GLU A 29 14.97 11.92 6.44
CA GLU A 29 16.38 11.71 6.09
C GLU A 29 16.76 12.29 4.69
N LYS A 30 15.87 13.06 4.04
CA LYS A 30 16.08 13.72 2.74
C LYS A 30 16.30 12.76 1.56
N TYR A 31 15.82 11.52 1.67
CA TYR A 31 15.75 10.63 0.51
C TYR A 31 14.67 11.08 -0.48
N ASN A 32 14.93 10.86 -1.77
CA ASN A 32 13.94 11.05 -2.81
C ASN A 32 12.93 9.90 -2.79
N VAL A 33 11.69 10.20 -2.45
CA VAL A 33 10.57 9.25 -2.46
C VAL A 33 9.56 9.74 -3.49
N GLY A 34 9.22 8.88 -4.45
CA GLY A 34 8.22 9.15 -5.47
C GLY A 34 7.28 7.96 -5.60
N PHE A 35 6.22 8.13 -6.39
CA PHE A 35 5.29 7.06 -6.74
C PHE A 35 5.24 6.88 -8.26
N PHE A 36 4.84 5.68 -8.68
CA PHE A 36 4.50 5.40 -10.07
C PHE A 36 3.00 5.11 -10.14
N ASN A 37 2.27 5.85 -10.95
CA ASN A 37 0.82 5.69 -11.06
C ASN A 37 0.50 4.49 -11.96
N ILE A 38 -0.30 3.55 -11.45
CA ILE A 38 -0.75 2.37 -12.18
C ILE A 38 -2.22 2.42 -12.58
N GLY A 39 -2.91 3.53 -12.30
CA GLY A 39 -4.34 3.70 -12.51
C GLY A 39 -5.14 3.80 -11.21
N GLY A 40 -6.47 3.79 -11.34
CA GLY A 40 -7.41 3.88 -10.22
C GLY A 40 -7.89 2.52 -9.74
N VAL A 41 -8.68 2.53 -8.65
CA VAL A 41 -9.44 1.35 -8.21
C VAL A 41 -10.35 0.90 -9.36
N ASN A 42 -10.30 -0.38 -9.69
CA ASN A 42 -11.01 -1.04 -10.79
C ASN A 42 -10.58 -0.60 -12.21
N ASN A 43 -9.53 0.20 -12.33
CA ASN A 43 -8.95 0.62 -13.60
C ASN A 43 -7.42 0.73 -13.45
N GLY A 44 -6.77 -0.40 -13.22
CA GLY A 44 -5.33 -0.52 -12.99
C GLY A 44 -5.00 -1.26 -11.70
N MET A 45 -5.67 -0.92 -10.60
CA MET A 45 -5.53 -1.60 -9.30
C MET A 45 -6.86 -2.26 -8.91
N TYR A 46 -6.80 -3.53 -8.50
CA TYR A 46 -7.97 -4.27 -8.01
C TYR A 46 -7.71 -4.68 -6.56
N GLY A 47 -8.56 -4.20 -5.66
CA GLY A 47 -8.61 -4.74 -4.30
C GLY A 47 -9.12 -6.17 -4.31
N LEU A 48 -8.70 -6.98 -3.35
CA LEU A 48 -9.19 -8.36 -3.11
C LEU A 48 -9.31 -8.63 -1.60
N GLY A 49 -9.45 -7.59 -0.80
CA GLY A 49 -9.40 -7.67 0.66
C GLY A 49 -10.76 -8.00 1.30
N THR A 50 -11.85 -7.78 0.57
CA THR A 50 -13.22 -8.08 1.02
C THR A 50 -13.92 -9.04 0.05
N PRO A 51 -15.01 -9.70 0.47
CA PRO A 51 -15.83 -10.50 -0.44
C PRO A 51 -16.35 -9.70 -1.64
N ASP A 52 -16.75 -8.43 -1.43
CA ASP A 52 -17.28 -7.56 -2.49
C ASP A 52 -16.20 -7.20 -3.52
N ASP A 53 -14.97 -6.91 -3.06
CA ASP A 53 -13.83 -6.69 -3.94
C ASP A 53 -13.57 -7.89 -4.86
N LEU A 54 -13.57 -9.10 -4.28
CA LEU A 54 -13.35 -10.33 -5.02
C LEU A 54 -14.48 -10.59 -6.04
N ASN A 55 -15.73 -10.39 -5.62
CA ASN A 55 -16.88 -10.56 -6.50
C ASN A 55 -16.84 -9.56 -7.66
N TYR A 56 -16.45 -8.31 -7.40
CA TYR A 56 -16.25 -7.32 -8.44
C TYR A 56 -15.16 -7.76 -9.42
N PHE A 57 -13.99 -8.17 -8.92
CA PHE A 57 -12.86 -8.59 -9.74
C PHE A 57 -13.21 -9.76 -10.66
N LYS A 58 -13.93 -10.77 -10.15
CA LYS A 58 -14.39 -11.93 -10.95
C LYS A 58 -15.30 -11.57 -12.12
N GLY A 59 -15.96 -10.41 -12.08
CA GLY A 59 -16.79 -9.90 -13.18
C GLY A 59 -16.01 -9.17 -14.27
N GLN A 60 -14.70 -8.95 -14.11
CA GLN A 60 -13.89 -8.18 -15.04
C GLN A 60 -13.22 -9.07 -16.08
N LEU A 61 -13.04 -8.56 -17.30
CA LEU A 61 -12.33 -9.30 -18.36
C LEU A 61 -10.89 -9.69 -17.96
N ILE A 62 -10.24 -8.92 -17.10
CA ILE A 62 -8.88 -9.23 -16.65
C ILE A 62 -8.82 -10.49 -15.78
N SER A 63 -9.90 -10.86 -15.09
CA SER A 63 -9.91 -12.04 -14.23
C SER A 63 -9.97 -13.35 -15.01
N SER A 64 -10.35 -13.35 -16.30
CA SER A 64 -10.39 -14.58 -17.11
C SER A 64 -9.01 -15.10 -17.52
N ASN A 65 -7.95 -14.36 -17.20
CA ASN A 65 -6.56 -14.73 -17.49
C ASN A 65 -5.87 -15.44 -16.31
N PHE A 66 -6.61 -15.72 -15.23
CA PHE A 66 -6.15 -16.39 -14.01
C PHE A 66 -7.07 -17.59 -13.72
#